data_AF-A0AAQ2ES78-F1
#
_entry.id   AF-A0AAQ2ES78-F1
#
_cell.length_a   1.000
_cell.length_b   1.000
_cell.length_c   1.000
_cell.angle_alpha   90.00
_cell.angle_beta   90.00
_cell.angle_gamma   90.00
#
_symmetry.space_group_name_H-M   'P 1'
#
loop_
_entity.id
_entity.type
_entity.pdbx_description
1 polymer ?
#
loop_
_entity_poly.entity_id
_entity_poly.type
_entity_poly.pdbx_seq_one_letter_code
_entity_poly.pdbx_strand_id
1 'polypeptide(L)'
;KIGASEIPTDPMPIEACDMIILLKDKKEWTSAGTREELAELMQKELEKIPGIFYGLSQPIQLRFNELIAGVRQDVGIKIFGEDLDVLADLAKKIGVIVP
;
A
#
# COMPACT_ATOMS: atom_id res chain seq x y z
N LYS A 1 -1.59 -6.50 11.51
CA LYS A 1 -2.42 -7.69 11.23
C LYS A 1 -1.75 -8.47 10.12
N ILE A 2 -1.52 -9.77 10.31
CA ILE A 2 -0.83 -10.65 9.34
C ILE A 2 -1.65 -11.93 9.24
N GLY A 3 -1.94 -12.38 8.02
CA GLY A 3 -2.70 -13.61 7.77
C GLY A 3 -4.21 -13.39 7.66
N ALA A 4 -4.96 -14.50 7.58
CA ALA A 4 -6.41 -14.51 7.35
C ALA A 4 -7.15 -13.56 8.31
N SER A 5 -8.04 -12.73 7.77
CA SER A 5 -8.83 -11.82 8.58
C SER A 5 -9.80 -12.58 9.48
N GLU A 6 -9.98 -12.11 10.72
CA GLU A 6 -10.97 -12.63 11.67
C GLU A 6 -12.41 -12.41 11.17
N ILE A 7 -12.60 -11.51 10.20
CA ILE A 7 -13.89 -11.22 9.57
C ILE A 7 -13.98 -12.02 8.26
N PRO A 8 -14.93 -12.95 8.11
CA PRO A 8 -15.05 -13.81 6.92
C PRO A 8 -15.29 -13.07 5.61
N THR A 9 -15.68 -11.80 5.68
CA THR A 9 -15.99 -10.94 4.53
C THR A 9 -14.86 -9.97 4.16
N ASP A 10 -13.75 -9.97 4.90
CA ASP A 10 -12.61 -9.11 4.61
C ASP A 10 -11.77 -9.75 3.49
N PRO A 11 -11.62 -9.07 2.33
CA PRO A 11 -10.98 -9.64 1.16
C PRO A 11 -9.44 -9.69 1.25
N MET A 12 -8.85 -9.44 2.42
CA MET A 12 -7.39 -9.48 2.60
C MET A 12 -6.79 -10.87 2.28
N PRO A 13 -5.84 -10.95 1.32
CA PRO A 13 -5.09 -12.17 1.06
C PRO A 13 -4.24 -12.58 2.27
N ILE A 14 -3.94 -13.88 2.41
CA ILE A 14 -3.14 -14.42 3.54
C ILE A 14 -1.70 -13.88 3.52
N GLU A 15 -1.20 -13.59 2.31
CA GLU A 15 0.11 -13.01 2.05
C GLU A 15 0.19 -11.50 2.34
N ALA A 16 -0.94 -10.83 2.62
CA ALA A 16 -0.96 -9.41 2.93
C ALA A 16 -0.77 -9.15 4.43
N CYS A 17 -0.02 -8.08 4.74
CA CYS A 17 0.30 -7.68 6.11
C CYS A 17 0.15 -6.16 6.26
N ASP A 18 -0.64 -5.74 7.25
CA ASP A 18 -0.72 -4.35 7.70
C ASP A 18 0.06 -4.17 9.00
N MET A 19 1.02 -3.26 9.02
CA MET A 19 1.77 -2.92 10.23
C MET A 19 1.45 -1.49 10.67
N ILE A 20 0.95 -1.33 11.89
CA ILE A 20 0.76 -0.02 12.51
C ILE A 20 2.01 0.31 13.31
N ILE A 21 2.66 1.41 12.95
CA ILE A 21 3.87 1.88 13.60
C ILE A 21 3.52 3.10 14.44
N LEU A 22 3.67 2.99 15.76
CA LEU A 22 3.59 4.14 16.65
C LEU A 22 4.96 4.82 16.69
N LEU A 23 5.01 6.04 16.18
CA LEU A 23 6.21 6.87 16.22
C LEU A 23 6.41 7.43 17.63
N LYS A 24 7.68 7.61 17.99
CA LYS A 24 8.06 8.38 19.18
C LYS A 24 7.65 9.85 18.99
N ASP A 25 7.63 10.60 20.09
CA ASP A 25 7.47 12.05 20.02
C ASP A 25 8.50 12.66 19.07
N LYS A 26 8.06 13.65 18.27
CA LYS A 26 8.90 14.27 17.23
C LYS A 26 10.23 14.82 17.75
N LYS A 27 10.27 15.21 19.03
CA LYS A 27 11.47 15.72 19.71
C LYS A 27 12.55 14.65 19.91
N GLU A 28 12.18 13.37 19.89
CA GLU A 28 13.08 12.22 20.05
C GLU A 28 13.53 11.61 18.72
N TRP A 29 13.14 12.21 17.59
CA TRP A 29 13.52 11.70 16.28
C TRP A 29 15.00 11.99 16.03
N THR A 30 15.74 10.95 15.63
CA THR A 30 17.18 11.03 15.36
C THR A 30 17.53 10.95 13.88
N SER A 31 16.60 10.47 13.06
CA SER A 31 16.85 10.08 11.67
C SER A 31 16.17 10.96 10.62
N ALA A 32 15.15 11.74 10.98
CA ALA A 32 14.40 12.60 10.04
C ALA A 32 13.82 13.83 10.76
N GLY A 33 13.70 14.95 10.04
CA GLY A 33 13.05 16.18 10.52
C GLY A 33 11.57 16.29 10.14
N THR A 34 11.16 15.60 9.07
CA THR A 34 9.77 15.55 8.58
C THR A 34 9.27 14.12 8.47
N ARG A 35 7.94 13.97 8.41
CA ARG A 35 7.30 12.66 8.31
C ARG A 35 7.53 12.06 6.92
N GLU A 36 7.60 12.92 5.90
CA GLU A 36 7.88 12.57 4.51
C GLU A 36 9.31 12.04 4.37
N GLU A 37 10.30 12.72 4.96
CA GLU A 37 11.69 12.26 5.00
C GLU A 37 11.83 10.92 5.74
N LEU A 38 11.08 10.75 6.84
CA LEU A 38 11.04 9.47 7.55
C LEU A 38 10.47 8.35 6.67
N ALA A 39 9.41 8.64 5.90
CA ALA A 39 8.80 7.68 4.99
C ALA A 39 9.75 7.29 3.86
N GLU A 40 10.49 8.23 3.28
CA GLU A 40 11.52 7.96 2.26
C GLU A 40 12.65 7.08 2.80
N LEU A 41 13.15 7.37 4.02
CA LEU A 41 14.18 6.54 4.66
C LEU A 41 13.69 5.11 4.91
N MET A 42 12.44 4.95 5.35
CA MET A 42 11.83 3.63 5.52
C MET A 42 11.67 2.92 4.17
N GLN A 43 11.25 3.64 3.14
CA GLN A 43 11.10 3.10 1.79
C GLN A 43 12.42 2.54 1.26
N LYS A 44 13.51 3.31 1.41
CA LYS A 44 14.85 2.91 0.97
C LYS A 44 15.40 1.67 1.68
N GLU A 45 15.05 1.47 2.95
CA GLU A 45 15.43 0.26 3.67
C GLU A 45 14.58 -0.95 3.24
N LEU A 46 13.30 -0.74 2.92
CA LEU A 46 12.41 -1.80 2.44
C LEU A 46 12.72 -2.22 0.99
N GLU A 47 13.23 -1.33 0.15
CA GLU A 47 13.72 -1.65 -1.22
C GLU A 47 14.78 -2.75 -1.25
N LYS A 48 15.53 -2.91 -0.15
CA LYS A 48 16.60 -3.92 -0.04
C LYS A 48 16.05 -5.34 0.10
N ILE A 49 14.76 -5.50 0.38
CA ILE A 49 14.12 -6.81 0.56
C ILE A 49 13.47 -7.21 -0.77
N PRO A 50 14.03 -8.18 -1.51
CA PRO A 50 13.45 -8.61 -2.78
C PRO A 50 12.13 -9.35 -2.57
N GLY A 51 11.15 -9.08 -3.44
CA GLY A 51 9.89 -9.84 -3.50
C GLY A 51 8.77 -9.36 -2.58
N ILE A 52 8.96 -8.21 -1.91
CA ILE A 52 7.88 -7.56 -1.15
C ILE A 52 7.42 -6.27 -1.84
N PHE A 53 6.11 -6.08 -1.89
CA PHE A 53 5.51 -4.79 -2.23
C PHE A 53 5.07 -4.13 -0.92
N TYR A 54 5.47 -2.88 -0.71
CA TYR A 54 5.13 -2.12 0.48
C TYR A 54 4.46 -0.80 0.08
N GLY A 55 3.50 -0.38 0.89
CA GLY A 55 2.84 0.92 0.77
C GLY A 55 2.79 1.57 2.15
N LEU A 56 3.31 2.79 2.24
CA LEU A 56 3.25 3.59 3.47
C LEU A 56 1.99 4.45 3.41
N SER A 57 1.11 4.32 4.41
CA SER A 57 -0.10 5.14 4.53
C SER A 57 -0.39 5.44 6.00
N GLN A 58 -1.28 6.41 6.23
CA GLN A 58 -1.75 6.71 7.58
C GLN A 58 -2.98 5.86 7.91
N PRO A 59 -3.15 5.37 9.15
CA PRO A 59 -4.28 4.50 9.51
C PRO A 59 -5.66 5.10 9.18
N ILE A 60 -5.82 6.41 9.36
CA ILE A 60 -7.07 7.12 9.04
C ILE A 60 -7.27 7.20 7.51
N GLN A 61 -6.22 7.57 6.78
CA GLN A 61 -6.25 7.67 5.31
C GLN A 61 -6.53 6.32 4.67
N LEU A 62 -5.84 5.26 5.11
CA LEU A 62 -6.07 3.89 4.67
C LEU A 62 -7.53 3.48 4.85
N ARG A 63 -8.10 3.73 6.04
CA ARG A 63 -9.50 3.38 6.32
C ARG A 63 -10.48 4.15 5.43
N PHE A 64 -10.17 5.42 5.12
CA PHE A 64 -11.00 6.25 4.24
C PHE A 64 -10.91 5.79 2.78
N ASN A 65 -9.71 5.47 2.29
CA ASN A 65 -9.47 4.97 0.94
C ASN A 65 -10.16 3.61 0.71
N GLU A 66 -10.09 2.70 1.68
CA GLU A 66 -10.80 1.42 1.63
C GLU A 66 -12.33 1.61 1.58
N LEU A 67 -12.87 2.55 2.36
CA LEU A 67 -14.30 2.84 2.42
C LEU A 67 -14.85 3.50 1.15
N ILE A 68 -14.08 4.38 0.50
CA ILE A 68 -14.55 5.18 -0.64
C ILE A 68 -14.31 4.49 -1.98
N ALA A 69 -13.09 3.99 -2.22
CA ALA A 69 -12.68 3.55 -3.55
C ALA A 69 -12.72 2.02 -3.73
N GLY A 70 -12.66 1.28 -2.62
CA GLY A 70 -12.36 -0.16 -2.63
C GLY A 70 -10.93 -0.46 -3.10
N VAL A 71 -10.03 0.53 -3.09
CA VAL A 71 -8.63 0.41 -3.54
C VAL A 71 -7.74 1.09 -2.50
N ARG A 72 -6.58 0.48 -2.19
CA ARG A 72 -5.69 0.91 -1.09
C ARG A 72 -4.70 2.03 -1.46
N GLN A 73 -4.56 2.33 -2.75
CA GLN A 73 -3.62 3.32 -3.28
C GLN A 73 -4.33 4.66 -3.51
N ASP A 74 -3.57 5.77 -3.45
CA ASP A 74 -4.12 7.12 -3.64
C ASP A 74 -4.62 7.36 -5.08
N VAL A 75 -4.14 6.56 -6.05
CA VAL A 75 -4.62 6.53 -7.44
C VAL A 75 -4.94 5.09 -7.82
N GLY A 76 -6.14 4.87 -8.37
CA GLY A 76 -6.57 3.57 -8.89
C GLY A 76 -7.14 3.69 -10.30
N ILE A 77 -6.65 2.86 -11.23
CA ILE A 77 -7.13 2.83 -12.61
C ILE A 77 -7.97 1.58 -12.80
N LYS A 78 -9.24 1.75 -13.21
CA LYS A 78 -10.18 0.66 -13.50
C LYS A 78 -10.39 0.55 -15.01
N ILE A 79 -10.08 -0.60 -15.59
CA ILE A 79 -10.25 -0.89 -17.01
C ILE A 79 -11.47 -1.83 -17.14
N PHE A 80 -12.43 -1.45 -17.97
CA PHE A 80 -13.65 -2.22 -18.20
C PHE A 80 -13.67 -2.79 -19.62
N GLY A 81 -14.11 -4.04 -19.76
CA GLY A 81 -14.19 -4.74 -21.05
C GLY A 81 -14.68 -6.18 -20.88
N GLU A 82 -14.96 -6.85 -21.99
CA GLU A 82 -15.51 -8.22 -22.00
C GLU A 82 -14.42 -9.30 -22.01
N ASP A 83 -13.22 -8.97 -22.50
CA ASP A 83 -12.09 -9.90 -22.66
C ASP A 83 -11.05 -9.71 -21.56
N LEU A 84 -10.93 -10.70 -20.68
CA LEU A 84 -10.02 -10.67 -19.53
C LEU A 84 -8.53 -10.71 -19.94
N ASP A 85 -8.18 -11.36 -21.05
CA ASP A 85 -6.78 -11.46 -21.49
C ASP A 85 -6.30 -10.11 -22.00
N VAL A 86 -7.14 -9.42 -22.78
CA VAL A 86 -6.86 -8.06 -23.26
C VAL A 86 -6.76 -7.08 -22.09
N LEU A 87 -7.65 -7.20 -21.10
CA LEU A 87 -7.63 -6.36 -19.90
C LEU A 87 -6.36 -6.58 -19.06
N ALA A 88 -5.92 -7.83 -18.90
CA ALA A 88 -4.69 -8.15 -18.17
C ALA A 88 -3.45 -7.59 -18.87
N ASP A 89 -3.37 -7.66 -20.20
CA ASP A 89 -2.27 -7.09 -20.97
C ASP A 89 -2.25 -5.55 -20.91
N LEU A 90 -3.42 -4.91 -20.95
CA LEU A 90 -3.53 -3.46 -20.78
C LEU A 90 -3.14 -3.02 -19.37
N ALA A 91 -3.56 -3.76 -18.35
CA ALA A 91 -3.19 -3.50 -16.96
C ALA A 91 -1.67 -3.60 -16.76
N LYS A 92 -1.02 -4.62 -17.34
CA LYS A 92 0.46 -4.74 -17.32
C LYS A 92 1.14 -3.55 -17.98
N LYS A 93 0.65 -3.10 -19.14
CA LYS A 93 1.22 -1.93 -19.85
C LYS A 93 1.08 -0.64 -19.04
N ILE A 94 -0.07 -0.43 -18.40
CA ILE A 94 -0.34 0.76 -17.59
C ILE A 94 0.48 0.75 -16.30
N GLY A 95 0.66 -0.42 -15.67
CA GLY A 95 1.47 -0.58 -14.47
C GLY A 95 2.96 -0.26 -14.65
N VAL A 96 3.46 -0.15 -15.89
CA VAL A 96 4.84 0.32 -16.17
C VAL A 96 4.92 1.85 -16.27
N ILE A 97 3.80 2.52 -16.56
CA ILE A 97 3.74 3.98 -16.76
C ILE A 97 3.43 4.70 -15.45
N VAL A 98 2.62 4.08 -14.58
CA VAL A 98 2.25 4.63 -13.28
C VAL A 98 3.20 4.05 -12.23
N PRO A 99 4.02 4.88 -11.56
CA PRO A 99 4.97 4.43 -10.53
C PRO A 99 4.28 3.94 -9.24
#